data_AF-A0A0G1KUZ7-F1
#
_entry.id   AF-A0A0G1KUZ7-F1
#
_cell.length_a   1.000
_cell.length_b   1.000
_cell.length_c   1.000
_cell.angle_alpha   90.00
_cell.angle_beta   90.00
_cell.angle_gamma   90.00
#
_symmetry.space_group_name_H-M   'P 1'
#
loop_
_entity.id
_entity.type
_entity.pdbx_description
1 polymer ?
#
loop_
_entity_poly.entity_id
_entity_poly.type
_entity_poly.pdbx_seq_one_letter_code
_entity_poly.pdbx_strand_id
1 'polypeptide(L)'
;MLKTYLYLPEQLDQKIYLVAQTQNKSKAEVIRLALEKGINAVSQQGTASALVLLKLATLGKQSNLRGPKDSSVRMDDLLWGKDWSKDE
;
A
#
# COMPACT_ATOMS: atom_id res chain seq x y z
N MET A 1 26.86 5.68 16.52
CA MET A 1 25.58 6.42 16.45
C MET A 1 25.80 7.65 15.58
N LEU A 2 25.09 7.77 14.46
CA LEU A 2 25.15 8.97 13.61
C LEU A 2 24.20 10.02 14.17
N LYS A 3 24.62 11.29 14.20
CA LYS A 3 23.75 12.40 14.59
C LYS A 3 23.11 12.99 13.34
N THR A 4 21.79 12.99 13.31
CA THR A 4 21.00 13.58 12.22
C THR A 4 20.13 14.68 12.80
N TYR A 5 20.18 15.86 12.20
CA TYR A 5 19.32 16.99 12.55
C TYR A 5 18.24 17.11 11.50
N LEU A 6 16.98 17.18 11.94
CA LEU A 6 15.82 17.34 11.08
C LEU A 6 15.00 18.52 11.59
N TYR A 7 14.54 19.37 10.67
CA TYR A 7 13.56 20.39 11.00
C TYR A 7 12.18 19.76 11.17
N LEU A 8 11.52 20.04 12.29
CA LEU A 8 10.17 19.58 12.59
C LEU A 8 9.22 20.78 12.57
N PRO A 9 8.16 20.77 11.73
CA PRO A 9 7.11 21.76 11.82
C PRO A 9 6.44 21.74 13.21
N GLU A 10 5.99 22.90 13.68
CA GLU A 10 5.39 23.06 15.00
C GLU A 10 4.21 22.10 15.23
N GLN A 11 3.36 21.94 14.21
CA GLN A 11 2.20 21.05 14.27
C GLN A 11 2.61 19.58 14.45
N LEU A 12 3.78 19.19 13.93
CA LEU A 12 4.29 17.82 14.07
C LEU A 12 4.91 17.61 15.45
N ASP A 13 5.64 18.59 15.99
CA ASP A 13 6.18 18.49 17.35
C ASP A 13 5.06 18.39 18.40
N GLN A 14 3.98 19.15 18.24
CA GLN A 14 2.81 19.05 19.11
C GLN A 14 2.19 17.65 19.10
N LYS A 15 2.06 17.03 17.91
CA LYS A 15 1.59 15.65 17.78
C LYS A 15 2.53 14.66 18.48
N ILE A 16 3.84 14.79 18.27
CA ILE A 16 4.84 13.95 18.92
C ILE A 16 4.76 14.08 20.44
N TYR A 17 4.59 15.30 20.95
CA TYR A 17 4.46 15.57 22.38
C TYR A 17 3.23 14.89 22.99
N LEU A 18 2.06 15.00 22.34
CA LEU A 18 0.84 14.33 22.82
C LEU A 18 0.99 12.80 22.81
N VAL A 19 1.58 12.23 21.75
CA VAL A 19 1.82 10.79 21.68
C VAL A 19 2.82 10.33 22.74
N ALA A 20 3.87 11.11 22.99
CA ALA A 20 4.84 10.83 24.05
C ALA A 20 4.20 10.82 25.44
N GLN A 21 3.33 11.79 25.74
CA GLN A 21 2.57 11.82 26.99
C GLN A 21 1.63 10.61 27.13
N THR A 22 0.81 10.36 26.11
CA THR A 22 -0.20 9.28 26.16
C THR A 22 0.43 7.89 26.30
N GLN A 23 1.60 7.67 25.70
CA GLN A 23 2.31 6.38 25.77
C GLN A 23 3.33 6.31 26.91
N ASN A 24 3.47 7.36 27.71
CA ASN A 24 4.49 7.50 28.75
C ASN A 24 5.92 7.17 28.24
N LYS A 25 6.28 7.73 27.09
CA LYS A 25 7.56 7.51 26.40
C LYS A 25 8.27 8.82 26.13
N SER A 26 9.58 8.76 25.93
CA SER A 26 10.35 9.94 25.50
C SER A 26 9.99 10.32 24.06
N LYS A 27 10.04 11.63 23.72
CA LYS A 27 9.86 12.11 22.34
C LYS A 27 10.78 11.37 21.36
N ALA A 28 12.04 11.15 21.76
CA ALA A 28 13.04 10.47 20.93
C ALA A 28 12.66 9.02 20.61
N GLU A 29 12.09 8.31 21.57
CA GLU A 29 11.61 6.94 21.35
C GLU A 29 10.40 6.90 20.43
N VAL A 30 9.45 7.83 20.60
CA VAL A 30 8.29 7.97 19.71
C VAL A 30 8.74 8.25 18.27
N ILE A 31 9.67 9.18 18.08
CA ILE A 31 10.23 9.52 16.76
C ILE A 31 10.90 8.30 16.13
N ARG A 32 11.73 7.57 16.89
CA ARG A 32 12.43 6.37 16.39
C ARG A 32 11.44 5.31 15.92
N LEU A 33 10.44 5.01 16.74
CA LEU A 33 9.42 4.00 16.43
C LEU A 33 8.54 4.42 15.24
N ALA A 34 8.22 5.72 15.14
CA ALA A 34 7.50 6.27 14.00
C ALA A 34 8.32 6.15 12.70
N LEU A 35 9.63 6.41 12.75
CA LEU A 35 10.51 6.26 11.60
C LEU A 35 10.69 4.79 11.19
N GLU A 36 10.89 3.87 12.14
CA GLU A 36 11.01 2.43 11.86
C GLU A 36 9.75 1.85 11.22
N LYS A 37 8.57 2.26 11.70
CA LYS A 37 7.29 1.83 11.11
C LYS A 37 7.01 2.55 9.80
N GLY A 38 7.28 3.85 9.75
CA GLY A 38 7.02 4.71 8.60
C GLY A 38 7.86 4.36 7.39
N ILE A 39 9.12 3.96 7.57
CA ILE A 39 10.00 3.64 6.43
C ILE A 39 9.51 2.43 5.63
N ASN A 40 8.90 1.45 6.30
CA ASN A 40 8.29 0.30 5.63
C ASN A 40 7.06 0.73 4.81
N ALA A 41 6.26 1.65 5.34
CA ALA A 41 5.11 2.19 4.61
C ALA A 41 5.54 3.04 3.40
N VAL A 42 6.56 3.89 3.56
CA VAL A 42 7.10 4.73 2.49
C VAL A 42 7.78 3.90 1.40
N SER A 43 8.53 2.86 1.78
CA SER A 43 9.18 1.92 0.84
C SER A 43 8.17 1.18 -0.05
N GLN A 44 6.99 0.89 0.47
CA GLN A 44 5.94 0.18 -0.27
C GLN A 44 5.13 1.06 -1.23
N GLN A 45 5.21 2.38 -1.09
CA GLN A 45 4.38 3.33 -1.86
C GLN A 45 4.70 3.35 -3.36
N GLY A 46 5.89 2.85 -3.78
CA GLY A 46 6.27 2.68 -5.19
C GLY A 46 6.14 1.25 -5.74
N THR A 47 5.99 0.24 -4.89
CA THR A 47 6.01 -1.19 -5.28
C THR A 47 4.67 -1.89 -5.10
N ALA A 48 3.71 -1.27 -4.41
CA ALA A 48 2.40 -1.86 -4.14
C ALA A 48 1.65 -2.27 -5.42
N SER A 49 1.69 -1.46 -6.48
CA SER A 49 1.03 -1.77 -7.75
C SER A 49 1.65 -3.00 -8.45
N ALA A 50 2.98 -3.06 -8.53
CA ALA A 50 3.70 -4.18 -9.14
C ALA A 50 3.53 -5.48 -8.34
N LEU A 51 3.57 -5.40 -7.00
CA LEU A 51 3.37 -6.56 -6.13
C LEU A 51 1.94 -7.10 -6.21
N VAL A 52 0.94 -6.22 -6.33
CA VAL A 52 -0.46 -6.62 -6.52
C VAL A 52 -0.65 -7.30 -7.88
N LEU A 53 -0.06 -6.77 -8.95
CA LEU A 53 -0.09 -7.42 -10.28
C LEU A 53 0.60 -8.78 -10.27
N LEU A 54 1.74 -8.91 -9.58
CA LEU A 54 2.42 -10.20 -9.41
C LEU A 54 1.55 -11.19 -8.62
N LYS A 55 0.88 -10.75 -7.56
CA LYS A 55 -0.06 -11.60 -6.81
C LYS A 55 -1.23 -12.06 -7.68
N LEU A 56 -1.84 -11.16 -8.45
CA LEU A 56 -2.91 -11.51 -9.40
C LEU A 56 -2.43 -12.51 -10.46
N ALA A 57 -1.23 -12.34 -11.00
CA ALA A 57 -0.63 -13.28 -11.94
C ALA A 57 -0.39 -14.66 -11.30
N THR A 58 0.07 -14.72 -10.05
CA THR A 58 0.26 -15.99 -9.33
C THR A 58 -1.06 -16.70 -9.05
N LEU A 59 -2.10 -15.96 -8.65
CA LEU A 59 -3.45 -16.49 -8.48
C LEU A 59 -3.98 -17.06 -9.81
N GLY A 60 -3.86 -16.29 -10.90
CA GLY A 60 -4.27 -16.74 -12.23
C GLY A 60 -3.55 -18.01 -12.69
N LYS A 61 -2.25 -18.15 -12.35
CA LYS A 61 -1.48 -19.36 -12.63
C LYS A 61 -1.97 -20.56 -11.81
N GLN A 62 -2.28 -20.37 -10.53
CA GLN A 62 -2.78 -21.44 -9.64
C GLN A 62 -4.16 -21.93 -10.06
N SER A 63 -5.06 -21.03 -10.42
CA SER A 63 -6.41 -21.35 -10.89
C SER A 63 -6.48 -21.72 -12.38
N ASN A 64 -5.32 -21.82 -13.05
CA ASN A 64 -5.19 -22.11 -14.49
C ASN A 64 -6.08 -21.20 -15.36
N LEU A 65 -6.27 -19.95 -14.94
CA LEU A 65 -7.07 -18.96 -15.65
C LEU A 65 -6.38 -18.63 -16.97
N ARG A 66 -7.02 -19.04 -18.08
CA ARG A 66 -6.62 -18.69 -19.43
C ARG A 66 -7.65 -17.71 -19.97
N GLY A 67 -7.21 -16.48 -20.19
CA GLY A 67 -8.02 -15.48 -20.87
C GLY A 67 -8.34 -15.91 -22.31
N PRO A 68 -9.41 -15.37 -22.91
CA PRO A 68 -9.70 -15.56 -24.32
C PRO A 68 -8.52 -15.10 -25.18
N LYS A 69 -8.16 -15.87 -26.21
CA LYS A 69 -7.03 -15.55 -27.11
C LYS A 69 -7.29 -14.30 -27.95
N ASP A 70 -8.57 -13.94 -28.10
CA ASP A 70 -9.11 -12.84 -28.88
C ASP A 70 -9.58 -11.67 -28.00
N SER A 71 -9.14 -11.64 -26.74
CA SER A 71 -9.58 -10.65 -25.75
C SER A 71 -9.36 -9.19 -26.17
N SER A 72 -8.33 -8.90 -26.97
CA SER A 72 -8.08 -7.56 -27.51
C SER A 72 -9.07 -7.16 -28.61
N VAL A 73 -9.56 -8.11 -29.40
CA VAL A 73 -10.47 -7.86 -30.53
C VAL A 73 -11.92 -7.79 -30.05
N ARG A 74 -12.26 -8.55 -29.02
CA ARG A 74 -13.63 -8.68 -28.48
C ARG A 74 -13.81 -8.03 -27.12
N MET A 75 -13.01 -7.01 -26.84
CA MET A 75 -12.98 -6.37 -25.52
C MET A 75 -14.35 -5.82 -25.13
N ASP A 76 -15.07 -5.20 -26.06
CA ASP A 76 -16.42 -4.67 -25.81
C ASP A 76 -17.44 -5.78 -25.54
N ASP A 77 -17.45 -6.84 -26.35
CA ASP A 77 -18.33 -8.00 -26.15
C ASP A 77 -18.08 -8.70 -24.80
N LEU A 78 -16.82 -8.87 -24.43
CA LEU A 78 -16.43 -9.60 -23.22
C LEU A 78 -16.72 -8.81 -21.95
N LEU A 79 -16.60 -7.47 -22.00
CA LEU A 79 -16.83 -6.60 -20.86
C LEU A 79 -18.28 -6.17 -20.72
N TRP A 80 -18.98 -5.92 -21.84
CA TRP A 80 -20.30 -5.28 -21.87
C TRP A 80 -21.38 -6.13 -22.54
N GLY A 81 -21.02 -7.21 -23.25
CA GLY A 81 -21.97 -8.04 -24.00
C GLY A 81 -22.83 -8.95 -23.13
N LYS A 82 -22.44 -9.19 -21.87
CA LYS A 82 -23.27 -9.90 -20.87
C LYS A 82 -23.53 -8.97 -19.69
N ASP A 83 -24.78 -8.92 -19.23
CA ASP A 83 -25.16 -8.19 -18.03
C ASP A 83 -24.81 -9.04 -16.80
N TRP A 84 -23.66 -8.77 -16.19
CA TRP A 84 -23.13 -9.49 -15.03
C TRP A 84 -23.90 -9.22 -13.74
N SER A 85 -24.91 -8.34 -13.78
CA SER A 85 -25.78 -8.05 -12.63
C SER A 85 -26.90 -9.08 -12.42
N LYS A 86 -27.08 -10.00 -13.37
CA LYS A 86 -28.09 -11.06 -13.30
C LYS A 86 -27.41 -12.42 -13.20
N ASP A 87 -27.61 -13.09 -12.07
CA ASP A 87 -27.26 -14.50 -11.89
C ASP A 87 -28.25 -15.34 -12.70
N GLU A 88 -27.79 -15.93 -13.81
CA GLU A 88 -28.43 -17.08 -14.47
C GLU A 88 -27.80 -18.39 -13.99
#